data_AF-A0A7X3ZUC1-F1
#
_entry.id   AF-A0A7X3ZUC1-F1
#
_cell.length_a   1.000
_cell.length_b   1.000
_cell.length_c   1.000
_cell.angle_alpha   90.00
_cell.angle_beta   90.00
_cell.angle_gamma   90.00
#
_symmetry.space_group_name_H-M   'P 1'
#
loop_
_entity.id
_entity.type
_entity.pdbx_description
1 polymer ?
#
loop_
_entity_poly.entity_id
_entity_poly.type
_entity_poly.pdbx_seq_one_letter_code
_entity_poly.pdbx_strand_id
1 'polypeptide(L)'
;MRIALWALGSSAVVLAAFMALVFGQPRLVTGIAFGVNTAPIEARLRDDFPPRTTDVRTEAITAAARAFIEALDAGQRGKATYAFTDNAQRSNWSNFPEGMIPRGGLKLGELGEGQRALLDALLAEIMSPSGIRNLEWQLAAERTFPTDHWFNKYGVDHYYVAILGEPSPTRPWMFQFGGHHLGINVTVYGADVTFSPMLTGGQPLHVDHDGGRAFIVADEVDAAQALLGSLGEDQRARAVRSDTAIDLLLGPGEFGTAVAHEGVKGSDLSEAQRELLVALIRTRLGFINDDDR
;
A
#
# COMPACT_ATOMS: atom_id res chain seq x y z
N MET A 1 -0.65 -4.10 67.41
CA MET A 1 -0.30 -2.66 67.42
C MET A 1 -0.08 -2.22 65.97
N ARG A 2 -0.95 -1.30 65.52
CA ARG A 2 -0.97 -0.37 64.34
C ARG A 2 0.07 -0.53 63.19
N ILE A 3 -0.41 -0.72 61.93
CA ILE A 3 -0.44 0.22 60.76
C ILE A 3 0.97 0.50 60.17
N ALA A 4 1.28 0.26 58.88
CA ALA A 4 0.82 1.09 57.77
C ALA A 4 0.90 0.46 56.36
N LEU A 5 -0.25 0.50 55.66
CA LEU A 5 -0.39 0.83 54.24
C LEU A 5 0.42 2.10 53.94
N TRP A 6 1.31 2.12 52.94
CA TRP A 6 1.61 3.28 52.07
C TRP A 6 2.54 2.82 50.94
N ALA A 7 1.96 2.49 49.76
CA ALA A 7 2.57 2.62 48.42
C ALA A 7 1.66 1.99 47.34
N LEU A 8 0.38 2.32 47.32
CA LEU A 8 -0.56 1.95 46.24
C LEU A 8 -1.10 3.20 45.51
N GLY A 9 -0.36 4.31 45.54
CA GLY A 9 -0.77 5.58 44.93
C GLY A 9 -0.12 5.87 43.58
N SER A 10 1.13 5.46 43.37
CA SER A 10 1.91 5.84 42.19
C SER A 10 1.69 4.90 41.01
N SER A 11 1.49 3.60 41.27
CA SER A 11 1.39 2.59 40.22
C SER A 11 0.05 2.60 39.50
N ALA A 12 -1.05 2.92 40.20
CA ALA A 12 -2.37 2.99 39.59
C ALA A 12 -2.55 4.22 38.70
N VAL A 13 -1.94 5.36 39.05
CA VAL A 13 -1.97 6.58 38.21
C VAL A 13 -1.05 6.42 37.00
N VAL A 14 0.11 5.77 37.13
CA VAL A 14 0.97 5.44 35.99
C VAL A 14 0.32 4.38 35.10
N LEU A 15 -0.34 3.36 35.66
CA LEU A 15 -1.06 2.35 34.87
C LEU A 15 -2.32 2.92 34.21
N ALA A 16 -3.05 3.82 34.89
CA ALA A 16 -4.22 4.49 34.31
C ALA A 16 -3.83 5.56 33.28
N ALA A 17 -2.70 6.28 33.48
CA ALA A 17 -2.15 7.19 32.48
C ALA A 17 -1.56 6.42 31.28
N PHE A 18 -0.91 5.28 31.51
CA PHE A 18 -0.43 4.37 30.47
C PHE A 18 -1.62 3.77 29.71
N MET A 19 -2.66 3.28 30.40
CA MET A 19 -3.89 2.79 29.77
C MET A 19 -4.65 3.91 29.06
N ALA A 20 -4.70 5.15 29.58
CA ALA A 20 -5.31 6.29 28.89
C ALA A 20 -4.47 6.76 27.68
N LEU A 21 -3.15 6.60 27.68
CA LEU A 21 -2.29 6.83 26.52
C LEU A 21 -2.45 5.71 25.47
N VAL A 22 -2.55 4.46 25.93
CA VAL A 22 -2.72 3.22 25.14
C VAL A 22 -4.10 3.16 24.50
N PHE A 23 -5.17 3.53 25.21
CA PHE A 23 -6.55 3.55 24.70
C PHE A 23 -6.97 4.92 24.14
N GLY A 24 -6.27 6.01 24.47
CA GLY A 24 -6.52 7.34 23.92
C GLY A 24 -5.76 7.64 22.63
N GLN A 25 -4.79 6.79 22.26
CA GLN A 25 -4.03 6.88 21.01
C GLN A 25 -3.87 5.47 20.39
N PRO A 26 -4.91 4.90 19.77
CA PRO A 26 -4.87 3.55 19.19
C PRO A 26 -3.77 3.34 18.12
N ARG A 27 -3.13 4.42 17.66
CA ARG A 27 -1.94 4.40 16.78
C ARG A 27 -0.66 3.90 17.46
N LEU A 28 -0.50 4.10 18.77
CA LEU A 28 0.74 3.80 19.52
C LEU A 28 0.86 2.33 19.93
N VAL A 29 -0.27 1.65 20.16
CA VAL A 29 -0.30 0.26 20.65
C VAL A 29 -0.08 -0.74 19.51
N THR A 30 -0.59 -0.43 18.33
CA THR A 30 -0.54 -1.31 17.15
C THR A 30 0.79 -1.26 16.42
N GLY A 31 1.53 -0.15 16.52
CA GLY A 31 2.88 -0.03 15.97
C GLY A 31 3.93 -0.89 16.67
N ILE A 32 3.83 -1.03 18.00
CA ILE A 32 4.81 -1.78 18.79
C ILE A 32 4.60 -3.30 18.65
N ALA A 33 3.36 -3.76 18.49
CA ALA A 33 3.05 -5.19 18.40
C ALA A 33 3.40 -5.82 17.04
N PHE A 34 3.38 -5.04 15.95
CA PHE A 34 3.61 -5.53 14.59
C PHE A 34 4.79 -4.85 13.87
N GLY A 35 5.49 -3.90 14.48
CA GLY A 35 6.63 -3.22 13.87
C GLY A 35 6.30 -2.34 12.66
N VAL A 36 5.01 -2.09 12.36
CA VAL A 36 4.56 -1.47 11.09
C VAL A 36 3.93 -0.08 11.21
N ASN A 37 3.77 0.48 12.42
CA ASN A 37 3.44 1.91 12.59
C ASN A 37 4.59 2.63 13.28
N THR A 38 5.65 2.91 12.53
CA THR A 38 6.61 3.93 12.95
C THR A 38 5.97 5.31 12.81
N ALA A 39 6.51 6.30 13.50
CA ALA A 39 6.08 7.68 13.28
C ALA A 39 6.18 8.04 11.79
N PRO A 40 5.23 8.80 11.23
CA PRO A 40 5.33 9.31 9.87
C PRO A 40 6.67 10.01 9.69
N ILE A 41 7.38 9.70 8.61
CA ILE A 41 8.56 10.49 8.25
C ILE A 41 8.07 11.87 7.86
N GLU A 42 8.65 12.90 8.46
CA GLU A 42 8.47 14.27 7.96
C GLU A 42 9.22 14.42 6.64
N ALA A 43 8.60 13.97 5.56
CA ALA A 43 9.08 14.24 4.22
C ALA A 43 8.93 15.75 3.97
N ARG A 44 10.05 16.46 3.90
CA ARG A 44 10.07 17.86 3.48
C ARG A 44 9.69 17.93 2.00
N LEU A 45 8.43 18.23 1.74
CA LEU A 45 7.95 18.54 0.39
C LEU A 45 8.49 19.89 -0.05
N ARG A 46 8.52 20.12 -1.37
CA ARG A 46 8.86 21.42 -1.93
C ARG A 46 7.78 22.42 -1.53
N ASP A 47 8.20 23.66 -1.27
CA ASP A 47 7.30 24.76 -0.91
C ASP A 47 6.40 25.16 -2.09
N ASP A 48 6.84 24.89 -3.33
CA ASP A 48 6.06 25.09 -4.54
C ASP A 48 6.28 23.94 -5.54
N PHE A 49 5.22 23.66 -6.30
CA PHE A 49 5.20 22.74 -7.42
C PHE A 49 4.68 23.49 -8.65
N PRO A 50 5.57 23.96 -9.54
CA PRO A 50 5.15 24.69 -10.72
C PRO A 50 4.27 23.81 -11.62
N PRO A 51 3.29 24.36 -12.34
CA PRO A 51 2.52 23.60 -13.31
C PRO A 51 3.44 22.85 -14.29
N ARG A 52 3.15 21.57 -14.56
CA ARG A 52 3.83 20.76 -15.57
C ARG A 52 2.93 20.51 -16.78
N THR A 53 3.56 20.16 -17.90
CA THR A 53 2.84 19.69 -19.09
C THR A 53 2.08 18.40 -18.75
N THR A 54 0.82 18.34 -19.16
CA THR A 54 -0.07 17.18 -19.01
C THR A 54 -0.12 16.37 -20.31
N ASP A 55 -0.71 15.19 -20.25
CA ASP A 55 -1.13 14.40 -21.39
C ASP A 55 -2.61 13.98 -21.29
N VAL A 56 -3.09 13.26 -22.31
CA VAL A 56 -4.49 12.83 -22.42
C VAL A 56 -4.88 11.88 -21.28
N ARG A 57 -3.95 11.02 -20.83
CA ARG A 57 -4.22 10.11 -19.73
C ARG A 57 -4.36 10.85 -18.41
N THR A 58 -3.43 11.75 -18.10
CA THR A 58 -3.48 12.54 -16.88
C THR A 58 -4.77 13.36 -16.81
N GLU A 59 -5.24 13.87 -17.95
CA GLU A 59 -6.56 14.51 -18.07
C GLU A 59 -7.71 13.54 -17.73
N ALA A 60 -7.68 12.32 -18.25
CA ALA A 60 -8.68 11.29 -17.98
C ALA A 60 -8.70 10.85 -16.50
N ILE A 61 -7.54 10.55 -15.93
CA ILE A 61 -7.38 10.22 -14.50
C ILE A 61 -7.91 11.38 -13.63
N THR A 62 -7.56 12.61 -13.97
CA THR A 62 -8.03 13.80 -13.23
C THR A 62 -9.55 13.97 -13.32
N ALA A 63 -10.13 13.76 -14.51
CA ALA A 63 -11.58 13.84 -14.71
C ALA A 63 -12.32 12.77 -13.91
N ALA A 64 -11.85 11.52 -13.93
CA ALA A 64 -12.43 10.43 -13.15
C ALA A 64 -12.33 10.68 -11.64
N ALA A 65 -11.21 11.23 -11.17
CA ALA A 65 -11.01 11.56 -9.76
C ALA A 65 -11.98 12.64 -9.28
N ARG A 66 -12.21 13.68 -10.11
CA ARG A 66 -13.18 14.73 -9.81
C ARG A 66 -14.61 14.18 -9.78
N ALA A 67 -14.98 13.36 -10.75
CA ALA A 67 -16.29 12.73 -10.80
C ALA A 67 -16.57 11.89 -9.55
N PHE A 68 -15.58 11.11 -9.09
CA PHE A 68 -15.68 10.35 -7.84
C PHE A 68 -15.90 11.28 -6.63
N ILE A 69 -15.07 12.32 -6.45
CA ILE A 69 -15.19 13.27 -5.31
C ILE A 69 -16.53 14.02 -5.30
N GLU A 70 -17.01 14.41 -6.48
CA GLU A 70 -18.28 15.14 -6.64
C GLU A 70 -19.50 14.30 -6.23
N ALA A 71 -19.44 12.98 -6.46
CA ALA A 71 -20.48 12.05 -6.06
C ALA A 71 -20.52 11.75 -4.55
N LEU A 72 -19.47 12.11 -3.80
CA LEU A 72 -19.42 11.94 -2.34
C LEU A 72 -20.25 13.02 -1.64
N ASP A 73 -20.96 12.63 -0.58
CA ASP A 73 -21.55 13.59 0.34
C ASP A 73 -20.46 14.33 1.16
N ALA A 74 -20.87 15.35 1.92
CA ALA A 74 -19.93 16.15 2.71
C ALA A 74 -19.14 15.35 3.76
N GLY A 75 -19.76 14.33 4.36
CA GLY A 75 -19.13 13.48 5.37
C GLY A 75 -18.13 12.50 4.74
N GLN A 76 -18.54 11.84 3.65
CA GLN A 76 -17.68 10.97 2.86
C GLN A 76 -16.48 11.72 2.29
N ARG A 77 -16.71 12.92 1.72
CA ARG A 77 -15.65 13.78 1.19
C ARG A 77 -14.64 14.16 2.27
N GLY A 78 -15.11 14.53 3.47
CA GLY A 78 -14.25 14.83 4.61
C GLY A 78 -13.36 13.67 5.08
N LYS A 79 -13.74 12.42 4.79
CA LYS A 79 -12.91 11.22 5.05
C LYS A 79 -11.96 10.89 3.90
N ALA A 80 -12.37 11.19 2.67
CA ALA A 80 -11.63 10.85 1.46
C ALA A 80 -10.53 11.85 1.11
N THR A 81 -10.71 13.14 1.41
CA THR A 81 -9.81 14.21 0.91
C THR A 81 -8.89 14.77 1.99
N TYR A 82 -7.62 14.98 1.65
CA TYR A 82 -6.57 15.50 2.54
C TYR A 82 -5.73 16.56 1.83
N ALA A 83 -4.96 17.34 2.60
CA ALA A 83 -3.94 18.20 2.02
C ALA A 83 -2.84 17.35 1.37
N PHE A 84 -2.29 17.78 0.23
CA PHE A 84 -1.16 17.10 -0.41
C PHE A 84 0.06 16.99 0.52
N THR A 85 0.19 17.92 1.46
CA THR A 85 1.26 17.99 2.45
C THR A 85 1.02 17.19 3.73
N ASP A 86 -0.10 16.46 3.82
CA ASP A 86 -0.41 15.64 4.99
C ASP A 86 0.47 14.37 5.03
N ASN A 87 1.68 14.51 5.57
CA ASN A 87 2.61 13.38 5.70
C ASN A 87 2.06 12.24 6.56
N ALA A 88 1.17 12.53 7.52
CA ALA A 88 0.53 11.48 8.30
C ALA A 88 -0.33 10.61 7.38
N GLN A 89 -1.21 11.20 6.58
CA GLN A 89 -2.05 10.44 5.65
C GLN A 89 -1.23 9.76 4.53
N ARG A 90 -0.18 10.41 4.00
CA ARG A 90 0.70 9.79 2.97
C ARG A 90 1.32 8.48 3.43
N SER A 91 1.60 8.36 4.73
CA SER A 91 2.10 7.13 5.36
C SER A 91 0.99 6.18 5.87
N ASN A 92 -0.28 6.61 5.85
CA ASN A 92 -1.40 5.93 6.50
C ASN A 92 -2.04 4.87 5.60
N TRP A 93 -1.24 3.90 5.19
CA TRP A 93 -1.64 2.71 4.46
C TRP A 93 -1.03 1.48 5.13
N SER A 94 -1.68 0.33 5.00
CA SER A 94 -1.21 -0.92 5.62
C SER A 94 -1.76 -2.12 4.87
N ASN A 95 -0.96 -3.19 4.80
CA ASN A 95 -1.36 -4.50 4.28
C ASN A 95 -2.02 -5.40 5.35
N PHE A 96 -2.06 -4.99 6.62
CA PHE A 96 -2.69 -5.76 7.69
C PHE A 96 -4.21 -5.56 7.74
N PRO A 97 -5.01 -6.49 8.29
CA PRO A 97 -6.44 -6.26 8.53
C PRO A 97 -6.72 -4.97 9.31
N GLU A 98 -7.86 -4.30 9.04
CA GLU A 98 -8.19 -2.98 9.64
C GLU A 98 -8.21 -3.03 11.18
N GLY A 99 -8.67 -4.13 11.76
CA GLY A 99 -8.75 -4.27 13.22
C GLY A 99 -7.36 -4.40 13.89
N MET A 100 -6.32 -4.69 13.10
CA MET A 100 -4.92 -4.68 13.56
C MET A 100 -4.31 -3.31 13.34
N ILE A 101 -4.42 -2.76 12.13
CA ILE A 101 -3.88 -1.42 11.79
C ILE A 101 -5.00 -0.56 11.20
N PRO A 102 -5.47 0.49 11.91
CA PRO A 102 -6.44 1.43 11.37
C PRO A 102 -5.88 2.16 10.16
N ARG A 103 -6.72 2.39 9.15
CA ARG A 103 -6.36 3.17 7.95
C ARG A 103 -7.10 4.50 7.93
N GLY A 104 -6.52 5.47 7.22
CA GLY A 104 -7.22 6.69 6.82
C GLY A 104 -7.87 6.52 5.46
N GLY A 105 -8.65 7.53 5.07
CA GLY A 105 -9.46 7.49 3.86
C GLY A 105 -10.91 7.09 4.12
N LEU A 106 -11.69 7.13 3.04
CA LEU A 106 -13.06 6.66 3.01
C LEU A 106 -13.09 5.16 2.80
N LYS A 107 -13.80 4.46 3.68
CA LYS A 107 -13.96 3.01 3.65
C LYS A 107 -14.93 2.61 2.53
N LEU A 108 -14.62 1.55 1.79
CA LEU A 108 -15.43 1.08 0.65
C LEU A 108 -16.83 0.65 1.06
N GLY A 109 -17.00 0.06 2.25
CA GLY A 109 -18.32 -0.29 2.79
C GLY A 109 -19.23 0.91 3.11
N GLU A 110 -18.69 2.15 3.04
CA GLU A 110 -19.47 3.38 3.19
C GLU A 110 -19.90 3.99 1.84
N LEU A 111 -19.50 3.39 0.72
CA LEU A 111 -19.86 3.85 -0.63
C LEU A 111 -21.17 3.21 -1.09
N GLY A 112 -22.05 4.01 -1.68
CA GLY A 112 -23.18 3.48 -2.47
C GLY A 112 -22.73 2.92 -3.82
N GLU A 113 -23.61 2.15 -4.48
CA GLU A 113 -23.32 1.50 -5.77
C GLU A 113 -22.79 2.47 -6.84
N GLY A 114 -23.44 3.65 -7.00
CA GLY A 114 -23.00 4.64 -7.98
C GLY A 114 -21.63 5.26 -7.66
N GLN A 115 -21.31 5.44 -6.37
CA GLN A 115 -20.00 5.94 -5.95
C GLN A 115 -18.91 4.87 -6.13
N ARG A 116 -19.27 3.60 -5.92
CA ARG A 116 -18.38 2.46 -6.16
C ARG A 116 -18.05 2.33 -7.64
N ALA A 117 -19.03 2.46 -8.53
CA ALA A 117 -18.80 2.45 -9.97
C ALA A 117 -17.86 3.58 -10.43
N LEU A 118 -17.96 4.77 -9.84
CA LEU A 118 -17.04 5.89 -10.12
C LEU A 118 -15.62 5.63 -9.60
N LEU A 119 -15.47 4.97 -8.44
CA LEU A 119 -14.16 4.55 -7.95
C LEU A 119 -13.54 3.48 -8.86
N ASP A 120 -14.33 2.49 -9.29
CA ASP A 120 -13.87 1.45 -10.20
C ASP A 120 -13.46 2.05 -11.56
N ALA A 121 -14.18 3.06 -12.06
CA ALA A 121 -13.79 3.82 -13.26
C ALA A 121 -12.47 4.59 -13.06
N LEU A 122 -12.28 5.24 -11.91
CA LEU A 122 -11.02 5.91 -11.58
C LEU A 122 -9.85 4.92 -11.53
N LEU A 123 -10.04 3.76 -10.90
CA LEU A 123 -9.01 2.71 -10.86
C LEU A 123 -8.63 2.25 -12.27
N ALA A 124 -9.63 2.08 -13.15
CA ALA A 124 -9.41 1.68 -14.54
C ALA A 124 -8.64 2.71 -15.39
N GLU A 125 -8.74 4.01 -15.06
CA GLU A 125 -7.89 5.05 -15.68
C GLU A 125 -6.47 5.05 -15.11
N ILE A 126 -6.33 4.79 -13.80
CA ILE A 126 -5.04 4.81 -13.09
C ILE A 126 -4.18 3.59 -13.44
N MET A 127 -4.78 2.41 -13.59
CA MET A 127 -4.07 1.14 -13.65
C MET A 127 -4.17 0.49 -15.02
N SER A 128 -3.13 -0.24 -15.41
CA SER A 128 -3.14 -1.05 -16.63
C SER A 128 -4.23 -2.12 -16.58
N PRO A 129 -4.63 -2.68 -17.74
CA PRO A 129 -5.51 -3.85 -17.77
C PRO A 129 -4.98 -5.04 -16.95
N SER A 130 -3.65 -5.20 -16.85
CA SER A 130 -3.06 -6.24 -15.99
C SER A 130 -3.20 -5.91 -14.50
N GLY A 131 -2.99 -4.64 -14.15
CA GLY A 131 -3.20 -4.14 -12.80
C GLY A 131 -4.65 -4.32 -12.33
N ILE A 132 -5.62 -4.03 -13.19
CA ILE A 132 -7.05 -4.23 -12.90
C ILE A 132 -7.38 -5.71 -12.69
N ARG A 133 -6.94 -6.61 -13.59
CA ARG A 133 -7.15 -8.05 -13.39
C ARG A 133 -6.56 -8.54 -12.07
N ASN A 134 -5.36 -8.08 -11.73
CA ASN A 134 -4.71 -8.45 -10.47
C ASN A 134 -5.50 -7.95 -9.26
N LEU A 135 -5.99 -6.71 -9.31
CA LEU A 135 -6.88 -6.15 -8.29
C LEU A 135 -8.17 -6.99 -8.15
N GLU A 136 -8.79 -7.39 -9.24
CA GLU A 136 -9.99 -8.23 -9.23
C GLU A 136 -9.73 -9.57 -8.53
N TRP A 137 -8.59 -10.21 -8.79
CA TRP A 137 -8.19 -11.44 -8.09
C TRP A 137 -7.97 -11.21 -6.59
N GLN A 138 -7.34 -10.11 -6.20
CA GLN A 138 -7.17 -9.77 -4.78
C GLN A 138 -8.51 -9.51 -4.10
N LEU A 139 -9.42 -8.77 -4.73
CA LEU A 139 -10.76 -8.56 -4.20
C LEU A 139 -11.58 -9.86 -4.16
N ALA A 140 -11.37 -10.78 -5.09
CA ALA A 140 -11.96 -12.12 -5.04
C ALA A 140 -11.42 -12.92 -3.85
N ALA A 141 -10.11 -12.85 -3.58
CA ALA A 141 -9.50 -13.51 -2.42
C ALA A 141 -10.09 -12.98 -1.11
N GLU A 142 -10.28 -11.66 -1.01
CA GLU A 142 -10.89 -11.03 0.16
C GLU A 142 -12.33 -11.46 0.43
N ARG A 143 -13.10 -11.77 -0.62
CA ARG A 143 -14.47 -12.28 -0.49
C ARG A 143 -14.53 -13.70 0.08
N THR A 144 -13.40 -14.39 0.20
CA THR A 144 -13.34 -15.74 0.80
C THR A 144 -13.28 -15.72 2.33
N PHE A 145 -12.95 -14.56 2.95
CA PHE A 145 -12.86 -14.45 4.40
C PHE A 145 -14.21 -14.23 5.07
N PRO A 146 -14.36 -14.71 6.32
CA PRO A 146 -15.48 -14.28 7.16
C PRO A 146 -15.38 -12.79 7.48
N THR A 147 -16.51 -12.09 7.45
CA THR A 147 -16.60 -10.62 7.63
C THR A 147 -16.95 -10.21 9.06
N ASP A 148 -17.26 -11.16 9.94
CA ASP A 148 -17.77 -10.93 11.30
C ASP A 148 -16.68 -11.02 12.40
N HIS A 149 -15.40 -11.00 12.02
CA HIS A 149 -14.30 -11.11 12.98
C HIS A 149 -13.84 -9.74 13.52
N TRP A 150 -13.87 -9.56 14.85
CA TRP A 150 -13.61 -8.26 15.50
C TRP A 150 -12.17 -7.74 15.36
N PHE A 151 -11.17 -8.64 15.40
CA PHE A 151 -9.74 -8.31 15.27
C PHE A 151 -9.26 -8.39 13.81
N ASN A 152 -9.53 -9.51 13.16
CA ASN A 152 -9.21 -9.74 11.75
C ASN A 152 -10.32 -9.24 10.83
N LYS A 153 -10.46 -7.92 10.74
CA LYS A 153 -11.44 -7.28 9.87
C LYS A 153 -11.03 -7.37 8.39
N TYR A 154 -11.44 -8.45 7.74
CA TYR A 154 -11.21 -8.77 6.33
C TYR A 154 -12.39 -8.33 5.44
N GLY A 155 -12.19 -8.43 4.13
CA GLY A 155 -13.25 -8.25 3.14
C GLY A 155 -13.14 -6.93 2.39
N VAL A 156 -13.78 -6.89 1.23
CA VAL A 156 -13.71 -5.77 0.28
C VAL A 156 -14.18 -4.45 0.91
N ASP A 157 -15.13 -4.52 1.85
CA ASP A 157 -15.62 -3.32 2.55
C ASP A 157 -14.58 -2.69 3.46
N HIS A 158 -13.50 -3.40 3.82
CA HIS A 158 -12.37 -2.92 4.61
C HIS A 158 -11.20 -2.40 3.76
N TYR A 159 -11.47 -2.10 2.49
CA TYR A 159 -10.58 -1.31 1.64
C TYR A 159 -10.89 0.17 1.80
N TYR A 160 -9.89 1.00 1.51
CA TYR A 160 -9.93 2.44 1.74
C TYR A 160 -9.46 3.18 0.50
N VAL A 161 -10.05 4.35 0.27
CA VAL A 161 -9.61 5.31 -0.73
C VAL A 161 -9.33 6.66 -0.08
N ALA A 162 -8.21 7.27 -0.45
CA ALA A 162 -7.87 8.64 -0.08
C ALA A 162 -7.31 9.42 -1.27
N ILE A 163 -7.59 10.72 -1.31
CA ILE A 163 -7.08 11.66 -2.31
C ILE A 163 -6.42 12.81 -1.55
N LEU A 164 -5.13 13.03 -1.82
CA LEU A 164 -4.35 14.09 -1.20
C LEU A 164 -4.02 15.17 -2.22
N GLY A 165 -4.42 16.40 -1.92
CA GLY A 165 -4.41 17.50 -2.88
C GLY A 165 -5.66 17.51 -3.75
N GLU A 166 -5.81 18.57 -4.53
CA GLU A 166 -6.90 18.71 -5.50
C GLU A 166 -6.49 18.03 -6.82
N PRO A 167 -7.31 17.11 -7.38
CA PRO A 167 -7.02 16.50 -8.66
C PRO A 167 -6.79 17.56 -9.75
N SER A 168 -5.62 17.50 -10.36
CA SER A 168 -5.15 18.49 -11.31
C SER A 168 -4.30 17.83 -12.39
N PRO A 169 -4.44 18.25 -13.66
CA PRO A 169 -3.58 17.74 -14.72
C PRO A 169 -2.16 18.32 -14.67
N THR A 170 -1.94 19.40 -13.91
CA THR A 170 -0.66 20.14 -13.96
C THR A 170 0.00 20.34 -12.59
N ARG A 171 -0.74 20.14 -11.49
CA ARG A 171 -0.25 20.24 -10.10
C ARG A 171 -0.25 18.86 -9.46
N PRO A 172 0.65 18.59 -8.49
CA PRO A 172 0.74 17.27 -7.92
C PRO A 172 -0.46 16.97 -7.01
N TRP A 173 -0.93 15.74 -7.10
CA TRP A 173 -1.89 15.16 -6.17
C TRP A 173 -1.61 13.66 -6.06
N MET A 174 -2.16 13.03 -5.02
CA MET A 174 -1.96 11.61 -4.75
C MET A 174 -3.29 10.90 -4.59
N PHE A 175 -3.38 9.70 -5.15
CA PHE A 175 -4.43 8.72 -4.93
C PHE A 175 -3.86 7.57 -4.09
N GLN A 176 -4.57 7.18 -3.03
CA GLN A 176 -4.27 5.99 -2.24
C GLN A 176 -5.45 5.04 -2.30
N PHE A 177 -5.18 3.77 -2.54
CA PHE A 177 -6.17 2.70 -2.48
C PHE A 177 -5.55 1.44 -1.89
N GLY A 178 -6.24 0.79 -0.96
CA GLY A 178 -5.69 -0.44 -0.38
C GLY A 178 -6.50 -1.03 0.74
N GLY A 179 -6.05 -2.21 1.17
CA GLY A 179 -6.72 -3.09 2.11
C GLY A 179 -5.77 -4.19 2.57
N HIS A 180 -6.32 -5.29 3.05
CA HIS A 180 -5.51 -6.45 3.44
C HIS A 180 -4.72 -6.97 2.21
N HIS A 181 -3.40 -7.10 2.34
CA HIS A 181 -2.45 -7.44 1.26
C HIS A 181 -2.39 -6.52 0.03
N LEU A 182 -2.99 -5.33 0.08
CA LEU A 182 -2.89 -4.34 -1.01
C LEU A 182 -2.59 -2.93 -0.50
N GLY A 183 -1.61 -2.27 -1.09
CA GLY A 183 -1.36 -0.84 -0.93
C GLY A 183 -0.92 -0.23 -2.25
N ILE A 184 -1.77 0.62 -2.84
CA ILE A 184 -1.50 1.37 -4.06
C ILE A 184 -1.42 2.84 -3.68
N ASN A 185 -0.27 3.46 -3.89
CA ASN A 185 -0.07 4.90 -3.72
C ASN A 185 0.41 5.47 -5.04
N VAL A 186 -0.41 6.32 -5.66
CA VAL A 186 -0.13 6.91 -6.97
C VAL A 186 0.02 8.41 -6.82
N THR A 187 1.15 8.96 -7.24
CA THR A 187 1.32 10.42 -7.37
C THR A 187 1.25 10.80 -8.84
N VAL A 188 0.37 11.76 -9.15
CA VAL A 188 0.16 12.31 -10.50
C VAL A 188 0.72 13.73 -10.51
N TYR A 189 1.59 14.08 -11.47
CA TYR A 189 2.11 15.45 -11.59
C TYR A 189 2.53 15.81 -13.02
N GLY A 190 1.66 16.52 -13.74
CA GLY A 190 1.82 16.62 -15.20
C GLY A 190 1.63 15.25 -15.82
N ALA A 191 2.37 14.95 -16.89
CA ALA A 191 2.37 13.65 -17.55
C ALA A 191 3.04 12.50 -16.75
N ASP A 192 3.60 12.78 -15.57
CA ASP A 192 4.27 11.76 -14.76
C ASP A 192 3.28 11.10 -13.79
N VAL A 193 3.23 9.76 -13.79
CA VAL A 193 2.37 8.95 -12.91
C VAL A 193 3.24 7.91 -12.21
N THR A 194 3.37 8.00 -10.89
CA THR A 194 4.30 7.17 -10.13
C THR A 194 3.60 6.32 -9.07
N PHE A 195 3.87 5.02 -9.08
CA PHE A 195 3.33 4.06 -8.12
C PHE A 195 4.37 3.78 -7.02
N SER A 196 4.37 4.59 -5.96
CA SER A 196 5.29 4.39 -4.85
C SER A 196 4.81 5.02 -3.53
N PRO A 197 4.86 4.27 -2.41
CA PRO A 197 5.15 2.83 -2.34
C PRO A 197 3.97 2.00 -2.88
N MET A 198 4.27 0.82 -3.43
CA MET A 198 3.25 -0.14 -3.87
C MET A 198 3.52 -1.52 -3.27
N LEU A 199 2.50 -2.10 -2.68
CA LEU A 199 2.49 -3.47 -2.18
C LEU A 199 1.32 -4.19 -2.84
N THR A 200 1.60 -5.30 -3.50
CA THR A 200 0.58 -6.18 -4.05
C THR A 200 0.93 -7.58 -3.59
N GLY A 201 -0.03 -8.22 -2.95
CA GLY A 201 0.08 -9.58 -2.47
C GLY A 201 -1.27 -10.25 -2.62
N GLY A 202 -1.53 -11.23 -1.77
CA GLY A 202 -2.86 -11.83 -1.71
C GLY A 202 -2.90 -12.89 -0.62
N GLN A 203 -4.06 -13.00 0.02
CA GLN A 203 -4.33 -14.09 0.93
C GLN A 203 -5.81 -14.47 0.74
N PRO A 204 -6.11 -15.70 0.32
CA PRO A 204 -5.20 -16.68 -0.28
C PRO A 204 -4.53 -16.18 -1.58
N LEU A 205 -3.36 -16.72 -1.91
CA LEU A 205 -2.66 -16.39 -3.18
C LEU A 205 -3.27 -17.05 -4.42
N HIS A 206 -3.99 -18.16 -4.20
CA HIS A 206 -4.73 -18.84 -5.26
C HIS A 206 -6.21 -18.66 -5.02
N VAL A 207 -6.94 -18.23 -6.04
CA VAL A 207 -8.36 -17.87 -5.93
C VAL A 207 -9.13 -18.39 -7.13
N ASP A 208 -10.36 -18.84 -6.90
CA ASP A 208 -11.30 -19.15 -7.98
C ASP A 208 -11.93 -17.84 -8.48
N HIS A 209 -11.81 -17.57 -9.77
CA HIS A 209 -12.28 -16.34 -10.40
C HIS A 209 -12.70 -16.63 -11.84
N ASP A 210 -13.88 -16.15 -12.25
CA ASP A 210 -14.46 -16.35 -13.59
C ASP A 210 -14.45 -17.80 -14.10
N GLY A 211 -14.70 -18.76 -13.20
CA GLY A 211 -14.72 -20.19 -13.51
C GLY A 211 -13.35 -20.83 -13.72
N GLY A 212 -12.27 -20.07 -13.54
CA GLY A 212 -10.88 -20.55 -13.50
C GLY A 212 -10.24 -20.38 -12.12
N ARG A 213 -8.97 -20.78 -12.03
CA ARG A 213 -8.14 -20.59 -10.84
C ARG A 213 -6.99 -19.65 -11.17
N ALA A 214 -6.94 -18.51 -10.50
CA ALA A 214 -5.87 -17.53 -10.63
C ALA A 214 -4.81 -17.74 -9.56
N PHE A 215 -3.56 -17.42 -9.89
CA PHE A 215 -2.46 -17.25 -8.93
C PHE A 215 -2.00 -15.80 -8.99
N ILE A 216 -2.29 -15.04 -7.92
CA ILE A 216 -2.24 -13.57 -7.91
C ILE A 216 -0.86 -13.01 -8.30
N VAL A 217 0.23 -13.72 -7.98
CA VAL A 217 1.61 -13.28 -8.22
C VAL A 217 2.34 -14.22 -9.17
N ALA A 218 1.62 -14.93 -10.05
CA ALA A 218 2.18 -15.93 -10.95
C ALA A 218 3.32 -15.35 -11.80
N ASP A 219 3.06 -14.22 -12.48
CA ASP A 219 4.02 -13.61 -13.38
C ASP A 219 5.29 -13.17 -12.63
N GLU A 220 5.16 -12.57 -11.43
CA GLU A 220 6.32 -12.21 -10.61
C GLU A 220 7.12 -13.44 -10.14
N VAL A 221 6.44 -14.51 -9.72
CA VAL A 221 7.09 -15.74 -9.28
C VAL A 221 7.81 -16.42 -10.43
N ASP A 222 7.19 -16.52 -11.60
CA ASP A 222 7.78 -17.15 -12.78
C ASP A 222 8.99 -16.35 -13.27
N ALA A 223 8.89 -15.01 -13.33
CA ALA A 223 10.02 -14.15 -13.70
C ALA A 223 11.17 -14.24 -12.69
N ALA A 224 10.86 -14.28 -11.38
CA ALA A 224 11.88 -14.42 -10.34
C ALA A 224 12.55 -15.80 -10.38
N GLN A 225 11.79 -16.87 -10.61
CA GLN A 225 12.33 -18.22 -10.76
C GLN A 225 13.19 -18.35 -12.02
N ALA A 226 12.79 -17.74 -13.13
CA ALA A 226 13.59 -17.72 -14.35
C ALA A 226 14.95 -17.04 -14.12
N LEU A 227 14.96 -15.89 -13.44
CA LEU A 227 16.21 -15.20 -13.07
C LEU A 227 17.06 -16.08 -12.14
N LEU A 228 16.50 -16.60 -11.04
CA LEU A 228 17.24 -17.43 -10.08
C LEU A 228 17.77 -18.73 -10.71
N GLY A 229 17.00 -19.36 -11.59
CA GLY A 229 17.38 -20.57 -12.32
C GLY A 229 18.47 -20.34 -13.37
N SER A 230 18.64 -19.10 -13.84
CA SER A 230 19.69 -18.73 -14.79
C SER A 230 21.05 -18.47 -14.13
N LEU A 231 21.13 -18.35 -12.81
CA LEU A 231 22.36 -18.07 -12.09
C LEU A 231 23.28 -19.30 -12.05
N GLY A 232 24.57 -19.10 -12.34
CA GLY A 232 25.59 -20.12 -12.12
C GLY A 232 25.81 -20.42 -10.63
N GLU A 233 26.52 -21.50 -10.30
CA GLU A 233 26.75 -21.95 -8.92
C GLU A 233 27.30 -20.83 -8.01
N ASP A 234 28.35 -20.14 -8.46
CA ASP A 234 28.97 -19.03 -7.72
C ASP A 234 28.03 -17.83 -7.52
N GLN A 235 27.21 -17.52 -8.53
CA GLN A 235 26.23 -16.43 -8.43
C GLN A 235 25.11 -16.82 -7.46
N ARG A 236 24.61 -18.06 -7.55
CA ARG A 236 23.55 -18.59 -6.68
C ARG A 236 24.00 -18.64 -5.22
N ALA A 237 25.25 -19.03 -4.94
CA ALA A 237 25.83 -19.04 -3.60
C ALA A 237 25.92 -17.62 -2.98
N ARG A 238 26.05 -16.57 -3.82
CA ARG A 238 25.99 -15.17 -3.35
C ARG A 238 24.56 -14.65 -3.22
N ALA A 239 23.67 -15.04 -4.13
CA ALA A 239 22.28 -14.56 -4.19
C ALA A 239 21.38 -15.19 -3.10
N VAL A 240 21.51 -16.50 -2.85
CA VAL A 240 20.71 -17.22 -1.85
C VAL A 240 21.45 -17.21 -0.52
N ARG A 241 20.92 -16.46 0.46
CA ARG A 241 21.60 -16.22 1.74
C ARG A 241 21.21 -17.20 2.84
N SER A 242 20.01 -17.76 2.75
CA SER A 242 19.42 -18.66 3.73
C SER A 242 18.39 -19.55 3.05
N ASP A 243 18.14 -20.72 3.63
CA ASP A 243 16.98 -21.56 3.33
C ASP A 243 15.73 -21.15 4.12
N THR A 244 15.89 -20.21 5.06
CA THR A 244 14.85 -19.68 5.92
C THR A 244 14.43 -18.31 5.43
N ALA A 245 13.12 -18.13 5.24
CA ALA A 245 12.54 -16.83 4.91
C ALA A 245 12.70 -15.84 6.08
N ILE A 246 12.92 -14.57 5.75
CA ILE A 246 12.99 -13.45 6.70
C ILE A 246 11.96 -12.39 6.31
N ASP A 247 11.66 -11.50 7.25
CA ASP A 247 10.91 -10.28 6.95
C ASP A 247 11.69 -9.35 6.00
N LEU A 248 10.97 -8.41 5.37
CA LEU A 248 11.58 -7.39 4.54
C LEU A 248 12.59 -6.56 5.36
N LEU A 249 13.81 -6.43 4.85
CA LEU A 249 14.83 -5.58 5.46
C LEU A 249 14.48 -4.08 5.40
N LEU A 250 13.66 -3.69 4.41
CA LEU A 250 13.18 -2.34 4.22
C LEU A 250 11.68 -2.38 3.93
N GLY A 251 10.88 -2.34 4.99
CA GLY A 251 9.41 -2.33 4.95
C GLY A 251 8.81 -1.00 5.44
N PRO A 252 7.48 -0.95 5.62
CA PRO A 252 6.81 0.18 6.26
C PRO A 252 7.48 0.54 7.59
N GLY A 253 7.97 1.78 7.66
CA GLY A 253 8.59 2.35 8.84
C GLY A 253 10.10 2.24 8.98
N GLU A 254 10.74 1.51 8.09
CA GLU A 254 12.20 1.35 8.05
C GLU A 254 12.89 2.45 7.21
N PHE A 255 12.29 3.64 7.07
CA PHE A 255 12.87 4.69 6.25
C PHE A 255 14.23 5.15 6.78
N GLY A 256 15.21 5.25 5.88
CA GLY A 256 16.58 5.62 6.23
C GLY A 256 17.43 4.44 6.68
N THR A 257 16.87 3.22 6.78
CA THR A 257 17.63 2.01 7.06
C THR A 257 18.64 1.74 5.94
N ALA A 258 19.92 1.70 6.31
CA ALA A 258 21.01 1.33 5.41
C ALA A 258 21.09 -0.20 5.31
N VAL A 259 20.73 -0.75 4.16
CA VAL A 259 20.79 -2.20 3.92
C VAL A 259 22.20 -2.59 3.46
N ALA A 260 22.71 -3.70 3.98
CA ALA A 260 24.00 -4.23 3.53
C ALA A 260 23.97 -4.59 2.03
N HIS A 261 25.07 -4.33 1.33
CA HIS A 261 25.22 -4.67 -0.09
C HIS A 261 25.47 -6.18 -0.23
N GLU A 262 24.41 -6.97 -0.20
CA GLU A 262 24.45 -8.42 -0.38
C GLU A 262 23.99 -8.84 -1.78
N GLY A 263 24.31 -10.07 -2.18
CA GLY A 263 23.86 -10.66 -3.46
C GLY A 263 24.83 -10.52 -4.63
N VAL A 264 24.28 -10.58 -5.84
CA VAL A 264 25.02 -10.48 -7.11
C VAL A 264 24.80 -9.09 -7.69
N LYS A 265 25.88 -8.37 -8.02
CA LYS A 265 25.75 -7.06 -8.69
C LYS A 265 25.21 -7.26 -10.09
N GLY A 266 24.36 -6.34 -10.55
CA GLY A 266 23.84 -6.38 -11.93
C GLY A 266 24.92 -6.34 -13.01
N SER A 267 26.08 -5.74 -12.72
CA SER A 267 27.27 -5.74 -13.60
C SER A 267 27.90 -7.12 -13.77
N ASP A 268 27.69 -8.02 -12.81
CA ASP A 268 28.28 -9.36 -12.75
C ASP A 268 27.34 -10.42 -13.33
N LEU A 269 26.16 -10.00 -13.81
CA LEU A 269 25.23 -10.82 -14.57
C LEU A 269 25.64 -10.86 -16.04
N SER A 270 25.43 -12.00 -16.70
CA SER A 270 25.52 -12.09 -18.16
C SER A 270 24.46 -11.21 -18.84
N GLU A 271 24.59 -10.98 -20.14
CA GLU A 271 23.59 -10.23 -20.90
C GLU A 271 22.18 -10.85 -20.79
N ALA A 272 22.06 -12.16 -21.00
CA ALA A 272 20.80 -12.88 -20.84
C ALA A 272 20.22 -12.80 -19.41
N GLN A 273 21.08 -12.84 -18.38
CA GLN A 273 20.63 -12.68 -16.99
C GLN A 273 20.15 -11.25 -16.69
N ARG A 274 20.78 -10.23 -17.28
CA ARG A 274 20.30 -8.84 -17.17
C ARG A 274 18.96 -8.64 -17.85
N GLU A 275 18.73 -9.30 -18.99
CA GLU A 275 17.41 -9.29 -19.64
C GLU A 275 16.34 -9.89 -18.72
N LEU A 276 16.62 -11.02 -18.05
CA LEU A 276 15.71 -11.60 -17.07
C LEU A 276 15.47 -10.69 -15.86
N LEU A 277 16.51 -10.00 -15.37
CA LEU A 277 16.35 -9.00 -14.30
C LEU A 277 15.45 -7.84 -14.73
N VAL A 278 15.65 -7.30 -15.94
CA VAL A 278 14.79 -6.24 -16.48
C VAL A 278 13.38 -6.75 -16.72
N ALA A 279 13.21 -7.99 -17.17
CA ALA A 279 11.89 -8.61 -17.31
C ALA A 279 11.17 -8.71 -15.95
N LEU A 280 11.84 -9.17 -14.89
CA LEU A 280 11.27 -9.19 -13.54
C LEU A 280 10.85 -7.80 -13.06
N ILE A 281 11.68 -6.78 -13.29
CA ILE A 281 11.33 -5.39 -12.95
C ILE A 281 10.09 -4.94 -13.73
N ARG A 282 10.04 -5.20 -15.04
CA ARG A 282 8.88 -4.85 -15.88
C ARG A 282 7.61 -5.56 -15.42
N THR A 283 7.69 -6.85 -15.08
CA THR A 283 6.55 -7.60 -14.53
C THR A 283 6.01 -6.93 -13.27
N ARG A 284 6.90 -6.51 -12.35
CA ARG A 284 6.50 -5.80 -11.13
C ARG A 284 5.84 -4.44 -11.41
N LEU A 285 6.25 -3.78 -12.49
CA LEU A 285 5.67 -2.52 -12.96
C LEU A 285 4.42 -2.71 -13.82
N GLY A 286 3.97 -3.94 -14.08
CA GLY A 286 2.83 -4.23 -14.95
C GLY A 286 1.48 -3.67 -14.49
N PHE A 287 1.42 -3.06 -13.30
CA PHE A 287 0.25 -2.31 -12.80
C PHE A 287 0.13 -0.92 -13.42
N ILE A 288 1.24 -0.39 -13.95
CA ILE A 288 1.35 0.92 -14.59
C ILE A 288 0.97 0.78 -16.06
N ASN A 289 0.28 1.78 -16.62
CA ASN A 289 -0.06 1.76 -18.03
C ASN A 289 1.17 2.03 -18.92
N ASP A 290 1.16 1.54 -20.16
CA ASP A 290 2.35 1.58 -21.06
C ASP A 290 2.83 3.00 -21.41
N ASP A 291 1.92 3.97 -21.46
CA ASP A 291 2.19 5.39 -21.76
C ASP A 291 2.34 6.27 -20.51
N ASP A 292 2.28 5.71 -19.30
CA ASP A 292 2.68 6.42 -18.09
C ASP A 292 4.21 6.60 -18.08
N ARG A 293 4.67 7.80 -17.73
CA ARG A 293 6.10 8.15 -17.67
C ARG A 293 6.62 8.33 -16.25
#